data_AF-A0A427A390-F1
#
_entry.id   AF-A0A427A390-F1
#
_cell.length_a   1.000
_cell.length_b   1.000
_cell.length_c   1.000
_cell.angle_alpha   90.00
_cell.angle_beta   90.00
_cell.angle_gamma   90.00
#
_symmetry.space_group_name_H-M   'P 1'
#
loop_
_entity.id
_entity.type
_entity.pdbx_description
1 polymer ?
#
loop_
_entity_poly.entity_id
_entity_poly.type
_entity_poly.pdbx_seq_one_letter_code
_entity_poly.pdbx_strand_id
1 'polypeptide(L)'
;MENDVAKTVKDVSPHEFVKAYSAHLKRSGKVRSILFSFMFFSYGLGSTAASMARKIYLRQGIGVGGFQKIYGGRKRNGSRPPHFCKSSGAIARHILQQLQSMNIIEIEPKG
;
A
#
# COMPACT_ATOMS: atom_id res chain seq x y z
N MET A 1 23.94 19.71 8.54
CA MET A 1 23.98 19.23 7.14
C MET A 1 25.31 18.57 6.78
N GLU A 2 26.41 18.81 7.51
CA GLU A 2 27.74 18.27 7.16
C GLU A 2 28.02 16.85 7.73
N ASN A 3 27.07 16.24 8.44
CA ASN A 3 27.19 14.86 8.97
C ASN A 3 25.98 13.96 8.65
N ASP A 4 25.17 14.34 7.67
CA ASP A 4 23.96 13.59 7.33
C ASP A 4 24.30 12.44 6.37
N VAL A 5 24.48 11.25 6.93
CA VAL A 5 24.64 10.01 6.16
C VAL A 5 23.31 9.68 5.46
N ALA A 6 23.36 9.41 4.16
CA ALA A 6 22.19 9.00 3.40
C ALA A 6 21.59 7.70 3.98
N LYS A 7 20.33 7.74 4.40
CA LYS A 7 19.59 6.57 4.91
C LYS A 7 18.83 5.90 3.78
N THR A 8 18.96 4.59 3.65
CA THR A 8 18.18 3.83 2.66
C THR A 8 16.78 3.51 3.18
N VAL A 9 15.86 3.09 2.32
CA VAL A 9 14.48 2.71 2.70
C VAL A 9 14.46 1.57 3.74
N LYS A 10 15.52 0.76 3.80
CA LYS A 10 15.69 -0.32 4.78
C LYS A 10 15.99 0.18 6.19
N ASP A 11 16.63 1.35 6.29
CA ASP A 11 17.12 1.93 7.55
C ASP A 11 16.10 2.89 8.20
N VAL A 12 14.98 3.14 7.52
CA VAL A 12 13.91 4.02 7.99
C VAL A 12 12.76 3.20 8.58
N SER A 13 12.21 3.68 9.70
CA SER A 13 11.08 3.05 10.34
C SER A 13 9.88 2.97 9.38
N PRO A 14 9.12 1.85 9.34
CA PRO A 14 8.02 1.69 8.40
C PRO A 14 6.94 2.77 8.53
N HIS A 15 6.67 3.20 9.77
CA HIS A 15 5.62 4.17 10.07
C HIS A 15 5.95 5.57 9.56
N GLU A 16 7.20 6.02 9.75
CA GLU A 16 7.65 7.33 9.26
C GLU A 16 7.71 7.36 7.74
N PHE A 17 8.22 6.29 7.11
CA PHE A 17 8.25 6.17 5.65
C PHE A 17 6.85 6.29 5.06
N VAL A 18 5.87 5.54 5.59
CA VAL A 18 4.50 5.56 5.09
C VAL A 18 3.87 6.94 5.26
N LYS A 19 4.12 7.61 6.38
CA LYS A 19 3.61 8.97 6.63
C LYS A 19 4.19 9.97 5.61
N ALA A 20 5.51 10.01 5.46
CA ALA A 20 6.20 10.92 4.55
C ALA A 20 5.83 10.68 3.08
N TYR A 21 5.84 9.41 2.64
CA TYR A 21 5.53 9.06 1.26
C TYR A 21 4.06 9.28 0.92
N SER A 22 3.14 9.03 1.86
CA SER A 22 1.72 9.35 1.65
C SER A 22 1.48 10.85 1.46
N ALA A 23 2.25 11.72 2.15
CA ALA A 23 2.19 13.16 1.94
C ALA A 23 2.73 13.56 0.56
N HIS A 24 3.79 12.90 0.08
CA HIS A 24 4.33 13.10 -1.27
C HIS A 24 3.32 12.70 -2.36
N LEU A 25 2.67 11.53 -2.21
CA LEU A 25 1.65 11.06 -3.16
C LEU A 25 0.42 12.00 -3.20
N LYS A 26 0.03 12.59 -2.07
CA LYS A 26 -1.05 13.58 -2.03
C LYS A 26 -0.71 14.86 -2.79
N ARG A 27 0.56 15.31 -2.73
CA ARG A 27 1.03 16.49 -3.48
C ARG A 27 1.10 16.24 -4.98
N SER A 28 1.32 15.00 -5.42
CA SER A 28 1.47 14.69 -6.85
C SER A 28 0.15 14.80 -7.64
N GLY A 29 -1.01 14.80 -6.96
CA GLY A 29 -2.33 14.92 -7.59
C GLY A 29 -2.73 13.76 -8.51
N LYS A 30 -1.87 12.76 -8.71
CA LYS A 30 -2.06 11.66 -9.67
C LYS A 30 -2.77 10.43 -9.08
N VAL A 31 -2.93 10.36 -7.76
CA VAL A 31 -3.70 9.30 -7.10
C VAL A 31 -5.18 9.62 -7.27
N ARG A 32 -5.75 9.23 -8.41
CA ARG A 32 -7.16 9.46 -8.72
C ARG A 32 -8.04 8.66 -7.75
N SER A 33 -8.75 9.38 -6.89
CA SER A 33 -9.76 8.82 -5.99
C SER A 33 -10.82 8.09 -6.82
N ILE A 34 -10.80 6.76 -6.81
CA ILE A 34 -11.94 6.01 -7.33
C ILE A 34 -13.09 6.27 -6.38
N LEU A 35 -14.04 7.06 -6.85
CA LEU A 35 -15.29 7.37 -6.19
C LEU A 35 -16.01 6.09 -5.78
N PHE A 36 -16.00 5.78 -4.49
CA PHE A 36 -17.22 5.53 -3.76
C PHE A 36 -17.03 6.04 -2.33
N SER A 37 -17.80 7.06 -1.99
CA SER A 37 -17.92 7.56 -0.63
C SER A 37 -18.44 6.42 0.25
N PHE A 38 -17.54 5.75 0.96
CA PHE A 38 -17.86 5.14 2.24
C PHE A 38 -16.85 5.67 3.24
N MET A 39 -17.31 6.69 3.95
CA MET A 39 -16.89 7.16 5.25
C MET A 39 -16.33 6.01 6.13
N PHE A 40 -15.39 6.37 7.01
CA PHE A 40 -14.68 5.57 8.04
C PHE A 40 -13.25 5.14 7.69
N PHE A 41 -12.32 6.09 7.60
CA PHE A 41 -11.34 6.39 8.65
C PHE A 41 -10.42 7.53 8.20
N SER A 42 -9.95 8.36 9.13
CA SER A 42 -9.11 9.56 8.91
C SER A 42 -7.74 9.33 8.23
N TYR A 43 -7.46 8.10 7.77
CA TYR A 43 -6.26 7.66 7.05
C TYR A 43 -6.76 6.57 6.05
N GLY A 44 -6.58 6.58 4.74
CA GLY A 44 -5.59 7.21 3.89
C GLY A 44 -5.27 6.22 2.75
N LEU A 45 -5.95 6.33 1.60
CA LEU A 45 -5.56 5.63 0.36
C LEU A 45 -4.07 5.89 0.02
N GLY A 46 -3.57 7.08 0.33
CA GLY A 46 -2.15 7.39 0.21
C GLY A 46 -1.24 6.57 1.16
N SER A 47 -1.74 6.16 2.33
CA SER A 47 -0.98 5.36 3.31
C SER A 47 -0.91 3.89 2.91
N THR A 48 -1.97 3.34 2.32
CA THR A 48 -1.96 1.97 1.77
C THR A 48 -1.09 1.89 0.52
N ALA A 49 -1.16 2.87 -0.39
CA ALA A 49 -0.28 2.96 -1.55
C ALA A 49 1.21 3.05 -1.14
N ALA A 50 1.54 3.88 -0.15
CA ALA A 50 2.89 3.99 0.39
C ALA A 50 3.40 2.69 1.02
N SER A 51 2.54 2.00 1.79
CA SER A 51 2.87 0.72 2.41
C SER A 51 3.11 -0.38 1.36
N MET A 52 2.30 -0.41 0.29
CA MET A 52 2.47 -1.32 -0.84
C MET A 52 3.79 -1.07 -1.57
N ALA A 53 4.10 0.18 -1.91
CA ALA A 53 5.36 0.54 -2.57
C ALA A 53 6.59 0.08 -1.76
N ARG A 54 6.59 0.31 -0.43
CA ARG A 54 7.68 -0.16 0.44
C ARG A 54 7.82 -1.68 0.43
N LYS A 55 6.71 -2.41 0.48
CA LYS A 55 6.73 -3.88 0.49
C LYS A 55 7.27 -4.46 -0.81
N ILE A 56 6.96 -3.86 -1.96
CA ILE A 56 7.48 -4.28 -3.26
C ILE A 56 8.99 -4.07 -3.34
N TYR A 57 9.47 -2.91 -2.84
CA TYR A 57 10.90 -2.64 -2.77
C TYR A 57 11.65 -3.68 -1.91
N LEU A 58 11.08 -4.07 -0.77
CA LEU A 58 11.71 -5.03 0.14
C LEU A 58 11.55 -6.49 -0.28
N ARG A 59 10.44 -6.83 -0.92
CA ARG A 59 10.11 -8.18 -1.37
C ARG A 59 9.62 -8.13 -2.81
N GLN A 60 10.54 -8.41 -3.71
CA GLN A 60 10.29 -8.46 -5.15
C GLN A 60 9.38 -9.65 -5.48
N GLY A 61 8.58 -9.54 -6.55
CA GLY A 61 7.71 -10.62 -7.03
C GLY A 61 6.35 -10.78 -6.29
N ILE A 62 5.93 -9.80 -5.49
CA ILE A 62 4.62 -9.86 -4.82
C ILE A 62 3.48 -9.41 -5.75
N GLY A 63 2.54 -10.31 -6.02
CA GLY A 63 1.29 -10.00 -6.74
C GLY A 63 0.11 -9.60 -5.84
N VAL A 64 -1.05 -9.35 -6.46
CA VAL A 64 -2.32 -8.95 -5.80
C VAL A 64 -2.69 -9.91 -4.67
N GLY A 65 -2.58 -11.23 -4.89
CA GLY A 65 -2.91 -12.24 -3.88
C GLY A 65 -2.02 -12.20 -2.63
N GLY A 66 -0.78 -11.74 -2.77
CA GLY A 66 0.12 -11.52 -1.64
C GLY A 66 -0.35 -10.34 -0.78
N PHE A 67 -0.70 -9.22 -1.41
CA PHE A 67 -1.27 -8.07 -0.71
C PHE A 67 -2.61 -8.36 -0.04
N GLN A 68 -3.44 -9.19 -0.66
CA GLN A 68 -4.69 -9.64 -0.08
C GLN A 68 -4.50 -10.44 1.22
N LYS A 69 -3.40 -11.20 1.32
CA LYS A 69 -3.07 -11.94 2.54
C LYS A 69 -2.46 -11.01 3.60
N ILE A 70 -1.56 -10.11 3.19
CA ILE A 70 -0.87 -9.17 4.10
C ILE A 70 -1.84 -8.19 4.76
N TYR A 71 -2.78 -7.65 3.98
CA TYR A 71 -3.81 -6.73 4.49
C TYR A 71 -5.11 -7.46 4.86
N GLY A 72 -5.13 -8.78 4.72
CA GLY A 72 -6.21 -9.62 5.23
C GLY A 72 -6.21 -9.61 6.75
N GLY A 73 -7.29 -10.11 7.33
CA GLY A 73 -7.46 -10.04 8.77
C GLY A 73 -8.50 -11.02 9.28
N ARG A 74 -8.86 -10.83 10.54
CA ARG A 74 -9.80 -11.68 11.24
C ARG A 74 -11.24 -11.28 10.87
N LYS A 75 -11.99 -12.19 10.24
CA LYS A 75 -13.40 -11.95 9.87
C LYS A 75 -14.30 -12.05 11.10
N ARG A 76 -15.15 -11.05 11.31
CA ARG A 76 -16.19 -11.10 12.35
C ARG A 76 -17.35 -11.96 11.86
N ASN A 77 -17.51 -13.15 12.44
CA ASN A 77 -18.57 -14.11 12.10
C ASN A 77 -19.71 -14.14 13.15
N GLY A 78 -19.88 -13.06 13.92
CA GLY A 78 -20.85 -12.98 15.01
C GLY A 78 -20.42 -13.84 16.21
N SER A 79 -21.28 -14.77 16.62
CA SER A 79 -21.04 -15.69 17.75
C SER A 79 -20.06 -16.82 17.40
N ARG A 80 -19.90 -17.14 16.11
CA ARG A 80 -18.95 -18.19 15.68
C ARG A 80 -17.50 -17.72 15.80
N PRO A 81 -16.53 -18.63 16.07
CA PRO A 81 -15.12 -18.30 16.08
C PRO A 81 -14.69 -17.57 14.80
N PRO A 82 -13.79 -16.59 14.93
CA PRO A 82 -13.38 -15.81 13.80
C PRO A 82 -12.25 -16.50 13.02
N HIS A 83 -12.37 -16.49 11.69
CA HIS A 83 -11.39 -17.07 10.77
C HIS A 83 -10.70 -15.98 9.94
N PHE A 84 -9.54 -16.29 9.39
CA PHE A 84 -8.83 -15.38 8.49
C PHE A 84 -9.60 -15.17 7.18
N CYS A 85 -9.77 -13.91 6.75
CA CYS A 85 -10.26 -13.55 5.43
C CYS A 85 -9.28 -12.63 4.72
N LYS A 86 -9.13 -12.87 3.42
CA LYS A 86 -8.37 -12.00 2.52
C LYS A 86 -9.01 -10.62 2.40
N SER A 87 -8.22 -9.58 2.17
CA SER A 87 -8.73 -8.25 1.85
C SER A 87 -9.21 -8.15 0.39
N SER A 88 -9.88 -7.05 0.06
CA SER A 88 -10.42 -6.81 -1.29
C SER A 88 -9.31 -6.79 -2.34
N GLY A 89 -9.45 -7.65 -3.35
CA GLY A 89 -8.52 -7.71 -4.48
C GLY A 89 -8.68 -6.53 -5.44
N ALA A 90 -9.88 -5.96 -5.54
CA ALA A 90 -10.15 -4.79 -6.37
C ALA A 90 -9.32 -3.58 -5.90
N ILE A 91 -9.32 -3.32 -4.59
CA ILE A 91 -8.55 -2.22 -3.98
C ILE A 91 -7.05 -2.39 -4.28
N ALA A 92 -6.50 -3.58 -4.03
CA ALA A 92 -5.09 -3.85 -4.27
C ALA A 92 -4.70 -3.69 -5.75
N ARG A 93 -5.55 -4.17 -6.69
CA ARG A 93 -5.31 -4.02 -8.13
C ARG A 93 -5.33 -2.56 -8.57
N HIS A 94 -6.31 -1.78 -8.11
CA HIS A 94 -6.41 -0.37 -8.45
C HIS A 94 -5.21 0.44 -7.94
N ILE A 95 -4.74 0.17 -6.72
CA ILE A 95 -3.55 0.84 -6.18
C ILE A 95 -2.31 0.51 -7.04
N LEU A 96 -2.12 -0.75 -7.42
CA LEU A 96 -1.01 -1.14 -8.30
C LEU A 96 -1.08 -0.47 -9.67
N GLN A 97 -2.27 -0.40 -10.28
CA GLN A 97 -2.49 0.31 -11.55
C GLN A 97 -2.17 1.81 -11.43
N GLN A 98 -2.54 2.44 -10.32
CA GLN A 98 -2.22 3.85 -10.07
C GLN A 98 -0.72 4.08 -9.87
N LEU A 99 -0.05 3.20 -9.10
CA LEU A 99 1.40 3.26 -8.92
C LEU A 99 2.16 3.00 -10.23
N GLN A 100 1.61 2.16 -11.11
CA GLN A 100 2.13 1.94 -12.46
C GLN A 100 1.95 3.17 -13.34
N SER A 101 0.78 3.82 -13.31
CA SER A 101 0.55 5.08 -14.04
C SER A 101 1.47 6.23 -13.58
N MET A 102 1.96 6.15 -12.34
CA MET A 102 2.95 7.07 -11.79
C MET A 102 4.40 6.65 -12.07
N ASN A 103 4.63 5.56 -12.81
CA ASN A 103 5.94 4.98 -13.11
C ASN A 103 6.78 4.68 -11.86
N ILE A 104 6.13 4.32 -10.74
CA ILE A 104 6.81 3.93 -9.50
C ILE A 104 7.08 2.42 -9.50
N ILE A 105 6.19 1.66 -10.10
CA ILE A 105 6.25 0.20 -10.18
C ILE A 105 5.99 -0.19 -11.62
N GLU A 106 6.79 -1.10 -12.14
CA GLU A 106 6.50 -1.79 -13.37
C GLU A 106 5.90 -3.14 -13.05
N ILE A 107 4.76 -3.42 -13.69
CA ILE A 107 4.18 -4.75 -13.66
C ILE A 107 4.84 -5.49 -14.81
N GLU A 108 5.84 -6.29 -14.47
CA GLU A 108 6.39 -7.29 -15.37
C GLU A 108 5.26 -8.24 -15.79
N PRO A 109 4.91 -8.32 -17.08
CA PRO A 109 4.11 -9.41 -17.57
C PRO A 109 5.00 -10.65 -17.57
N LYS A 110 5.06 -11.39 -16.46
CA LYS A 110 5.91 -12.58 -16.38
C LYS A 110 5.20 -13.78 -15.78
N GLY A 111 5.45 -14.92 -16.43
CA GLY A 111 5.38 -16.26 -15.87
C GLY A 111 4.39 -17.15 -16.59
#